data_AF-A0A7G8PVT0-F1
#
_entry.id   AF-A0A7G8PVT0-F1
#
_cell.length_a   1.000
_cell.length_b   1.000
_cell.length_c   1.000
_cell.angle_alpha   90.00
_cell.angle_beta   90.00
_cell.angle_gamma   90.00
#
_symmetry.space_group_name_H-M   'P 1'
#
loop_
_entity.id
_entity.type
_entity.pdbx_description
1 polymer ?
#
loop_
_entity_poly.entity_id
_entity_poly.type
_entity_poly.pdbx_seq_one_letter_code
_entity_poly.pdbx_strand_id
1 'polypeptide(L)'
;MDELDILKKNWQAGEHEYPKLTYKDIYKMLLKKSSSIVKWIFLISIGELILWTGLAFLVPESSKVINEEIGLKTTFLILNIINYVIFGIFIVLFYKNYKKIQVTDSIKTLLENILRTRKTVKYFVIYNVGTAIILLIAVNLYYYTKQDQLYSIMTEAYSAYATIPPETFTSVFFMGQLIGGVIMVGILLIFYRLVYGILLKRLKKNYKELKKIEV
;
A
#
# COMPACT_ATOMS: atom_id res chain seq x y z
N MET A 1 54.09 -27.89 20.07
CA MET A 1 52.63 -27.69 20.25
C MET A 1 52.06 -27.76 18.85
N ASP A 2 51.33 -28.84 18.57
CA ASP A 2 50.82 -29.09 17.21
C ASP A 2 49.69 -28.12 16.89
N GLU A 3 49.62 -27.65 15.65
CA GLU A 3 48.56 -26.73 15.16
C GLU A 3 47.15 -27.31 15.40
N LEU A 4 47.04 -28.63 15.44
CA LEU A 4 45.85 -29.38 15.82
C LEU A 4 45.43 -29.16 17.28
N ASP A 5 46.36 -29.00 18.21
CA ASP A 5 46.04 -28.71 19.62
C ASP A 5 45.48 -27.31 19.80
N ILE A 6 45.95 -26.34 19.00
CA ILE A 6 45.44 -24.97 18.99
C ILE A 6 44.02 -24.94 18.42
N LEU A 7 43.77 -25.67 17.33
CA LEU A 7 42.43 -25.80 16.74
C LEU A 7 41.46 -26.51 17.68
N LYS A 8 41.90 -27.59 18.36
CA LYS A 8 41.07 -28.32 19.34
C LYS A 8 40.74 -27.46 20.56
N LYS A 9 41.70 -26.68 21.05
CA LYS A 9 41.50 -25.72 22.15
C LYS A 9 40.56 -24.58 21.76
N ASN A 10 40.68 -24.06 20.54
CA ASN A 10 39.78 -23.03 20.02
C ASN A 10 38.38 -23.57 19.70
N TRP A 11 38.26 -24.84 19.29
CA TRP A 11 36.98 -25.51 19.08
C TRP A 11 36.24 -25.76 20.40
N GLN A 12 36.95 -26.23 21.43
CA GLN A 12 36.38 -26.37 22.79
C GLN A 12 36.09 -25.02 23.45
N ALA A 13 36.84 -23.97 23.16
CA ALA A 13 36.54 -22.60 23.58
C ALA A 13 35.40 -21.94 22.74
N GLY A 14 35.14 -22.49 21.55
CA GLY A 14 34.12 -22.08 20.60
C GLY A 14 32.75 -22.73 20.83
N GLU A 15 32.61 -23.61 21.83
CA GLU A 15 31.33 -23.86 22.49
C GLU A 15 30.93 -22.61 23.28
N HIS A 16 30.72 -21.52 22.57
CA HIS A 16 30.04 -20.35 23.09
C HIS A 16 28.71 -20.85 23.64
N GLU A 17 28.57 -20.79 24.96
CA GLU A 17 27.29 -20.89 25.64
C GLU A 17 26.37 -19.88 24.96
N TYR A 18 25.58 -20.36 23.99
CA TYR A 18 24.53 -19.56 23.42
C TYR A 18 23.71 -19.06 24.61
N PRO A 19 23.48 -17.74 24.75
CA PRO A 19 22.75 -17.23 25.88
C PRO A 19 21.44 -17.99 25.94
N LYS A 20 21.21 -18.71 27.05
CA LYS A 20 20.00 -19.51 27.25
C LYS A 20 18.83 -18.54 27.27
N LEU A 21 18.22 -18.34 26.10
CA LEU A 21 17.14 -17.39 25.91
C LEU A 21 15.96 -17.84 26.77
N THR A 22 15.60 -17.02 27.74
CA THR A 22 14.41 -17.29 28.54
C THR A 22 13.17 -16.99 27.69
N TYR A 23 12.04 -17.65 27.95
CA TYR A 23 10.76 -17.35 27.29
C TYR A 23 10.41 -15.85 27.29
N LYS A 24 10.77 -15.14 28.37
CA LYS A 24 10.59 -13.69 28.50
C LYS A 24 11.42 -12.89 27.48
N ASP A 25 12.64 -13.34 27.17
CA ASP A 25 13.52 -12.69 26.20
C ASP A 25 13.01 -12.90 24.77
N ILE A 26 12.59 -14.12 24.45
CA ILE A 26 11.98 -14.47 23.16
C ILE A 26 10.71 -13.64 22.95
N TYR A 27 9.86 -13.54 23.97
CA TYR A 27 8.67 -12.69 23.93
C TYR A 27 9.01 -11.22 23.63
N LYS A 28 9.96 -10.63 24.38
CA LYS A 28 10.38 -9.24 24.21
C LYS A 28 10.94 -8.98 22.80
N MET A 29 11.69 -9.92 22.25
CA MET A 29 12.20 -9.85 20.87
C MET A 29 11.06 -9.88 19.83
N LEU A 30 10.11 -10.80 19.97
CA LEU A 30 8.97 -10.94 19.06
C LEU A 30 8.02 -9.74 19.13
N LEU A 31 7.80 -9.20 20.33
CA LEU A 31 7.07 -7.95 20.57
C LEU A 31 7.73 -6.79 19.80
N LYS A 32 9.04 -6.59 19.99
CA LYS A 32 9.80 -5.52 19.32
C LYS A 32 9.79 -5.67 17.80
N LYS A 33 9.95 -6.89 17.27
CA LYS A 33 9.88 -7.17 15.83
C LYS A 33 8.49 -6.86 15.27
N SER A 34 7.43 -7.33 15.92
CA SER A 34 6.06 -7.08 15.49
C SER A 34 5.71 -5.59 15.53
N SER A 35 6.07 -4.90 16.62
CA SER A 35 5.91 -3.44 16.75
C SER A 35 6.63 -2.68 15.64
N SER A 36 7.87 -3.06 15.32
CA SER A 36 8.64 -2.44 14.23
C SER A 36 7.96 -2.63 12.86
N ILE A 37 7.44 -3.83 12.57
CA ILE A 37 6.69 -4.09 11.33
C ILE A 37 5.44 -3.19 11.25
N VAL A 38 4.70 -3.04 12.34
CA VAL A 38 3.50 -2.17 12.37
C VAL A 38 3.88 -0.70 12.27
N LYS A 39 5.01 -0.28 12.84
CA LYS A 39 5.58 1.06 12.66
C LYS A 39 5.90 1.33 11.18
N TRP A 40 6.49 0.37 10.48
CA TRP A 40 6.77 0.48 9.05
C TRP A 40 5.47 0.58 8.23
N ILE A 41 4.46 -0.22 8.53
CA ILE A 41 3.13 -0.12 7.89
C ILE A 41 2.56 1.29 8.06
N PHE A 42 2.61 1.84 9.28
CA PHE A 42 2.16 3.20 9.55
C PHE A 42 2.95 4.24 8.75
N LEU A 43 4.29 4.15 8.75
CA LEU A 43 5.14 5.09 8.02
C LEU A 43 4.89 5.05 6.50
N ILE A 44 4.72 3.87 5.93
CA ILE A 44 4.38 3.68 4.51
C ILE A 44 3.03 4.32 4.19
N SER A 45 2.02 4.14 5.05
CA SER A 45 0.70 4.75 4.81
C SER A 45 0.73 6.28 4.79
N ILE A 46 1.61 6.90 5.59
CA ILE A 46 1.86 8.35 5.54
C ILE A 46 2.60 8.72 4.25
N GLY A 47 3.62 7.93 3.89
CA GLY A 47 4.39 8.12 2.66
C GLY A 47 3.51 8.05 1.40
N GLU A 48 2.53 7.16 1.36
CA GLU A 48 1.56 7.07 0.27
C GLU A 48 0.71 8.33 0.17
N LEU A 49 0.21 8.88 1.28
CA LEU A 49 -0.56 10.12 1.27
C LEU A 49 0.28 11.29 0.72
N ILE A 50 1.53 11.40 1.17
CA ILE A 50 2.46 12.43 0.68
C ILE A 50 2.75 12.23 -0.81
N LEU A 51 2.98 11.00 -1.25
CA LEU A 51 3.24 10.66 -2.64
C LEU A 51 2.05 11.02 -3.53
N TRP A 52 0.83 10.61 -3.16
CA TRP A 52 -0.37 10.95 -3.92
C TRP A 52 -0.62 12.46 -3.98
N THR A 53 -0.40 13.15 -2.86
CA THR A 53 -0.52 14.62 -2.81
C THR A 53 0.53 15.29 -3.69
N GLY A 54 1.78 14.82 -3.65
CA GLY A 54 2.85 15.30 -4.52
C GLY A 54 2.54 15.08 -6.00
N LEU A 55 2.06 13.89 -6.37
CA LEU A 55 1.63 13.60 -7.74
C LEU A 55 0.48 14.51 -8.19
N ALA A 56 -0.45 14.85 -7.29
CA ALA A 56 -1.53 15.79 -7.60
C ALA A 56 -1.02 17.21 -7.94
N PHE A 57 0.09 17.64 -7.32
CA PHE A 57 0.74 18.93 -7.66
C PHE A 57 1.46 18.89 -9.01
N LEU A 58 1.97 17.73 -9.44
CA LEU A 58 2.64 17.54 -10.73
C LEU A 58 1.68 17.45 -11.93
N VAL A 59 0.36 17.42 -11.71
CA VAL A 59 -0.63 17.38 -12.80
C VAL A 59 -0.58 18.69 -13.60
N PRO A 60 -0.35 18.63 -14.94
CA PRO A 60 -0.29 19.82 -15.80
C PRO A 60 -1.56 20.67 -15.73
N GLU A 61 -1.41 21.99 -15.86
CA GLU A 61 -2.55 22.91 -15.85
C GLU A 61 -3.53 22.63 -16.99
N SER A 62 -3.07 22.18 -18.16
CA SER A 62 -3.94 21.78 -19.28
C SER A 62 -4.90 20.64 -18.90
N SER A 63 -4.45 19.63 -18.16
CA SER A 63 -5.32 18.57 -17.64
C SER A 63 -6.33 19.11 -16.62
N LYS A 64 -5.99 20.17 -15.88
CA LYS A 64 -6.94 20.80 -14.94
C LYS A 64 -8.03 21.53 -15.72
N VAL A 65 -7.69 22.38 -16.68
CA VAL A 65 -8.64 23.12 -17.53
C VAL A 65 -9.64 22.18 -18.22
N ILE A 66 -9.18 21.07 -18.79
CA ILE A 66 -10.05 20.04 -19.41
C ILE A 66 -11.09 19.50 -18.42
N ASN A 67 -10.69 19.22 -17.18
CA ASN A 67 -11.61 18.73 -16.14
C ASN A 67 -12.59 19.82 -15.64
N GLU A 68 -12.20 21.10 -15.75
CA GLU A 68 -13.06 22.24 -15.45
C GLU A 68 -14.13 22.44 -16.54
N GLU A 69 -13.74 22.37 -17.81
CA GLU A 69 -14.65 22.51 -18.96
C GLU A 69 -15.64 21.34 -19.07
N ILE A 70 -15.23 20.13 -18.70
CA ILE A 70 -16.08 18.93 -18.71
C ILE A 70 -17.00 18.85 -17.47
N GLY A 71 -16.89 19.80 -16.52
CA GLY A 71 -17.73 19.87 -15.31
C GLY A 71 -17.37 18.88 -14.21
N LEU A 72 -16.22 18.20 -14.33
CA LEU A 72 -15.78 17.19 -13.37
C LEU A 72 -15.05 17.76 -12.15
N LYS A 73 -14.67 19.04 -12.19
CA LYS A 73 -13.96 19.74 -11.10
C LYS A 73 -14.61 19.51 -9.73
N THR A 74 -15.91 19.79 -9.61
CA THR A 74 -16.63 19.70 -8.33
C THR A 74 -16.75 18.25 -7.85
N THR A 75 -17.05 17.32 -8.76
CA THR A 75 -17.19 15.88 -8.43
C THR A 75 -15.84 15.28 -7.99
N PHE A 76 -14.75 15.56 -8.72
CA PHE A 76 -13.42 15.12 -8.32
C PHE A 76 -12.96 15.76 -7.02
N LEU A 77 -13.27 17.03 -6.79
CA LEU A 77 -12.92 17.70 -5.53
C LEU A 77 -13.61 17.03 -4.34
N ILE A 78 -14.92 16.77 -4.43
CA ILE A 78 -15.67 16.06 -3.38
C ILE A 78 -15.11 14.65 -3.16
N LEU A 79 -14.87 13.90 -4.24
CA LEU A 79 -14.29 12.55 -4.15
C LEU A 79 -12.90 12.56 -3.53
N ASN A 80 -12.05 13.53 -3.86
CA ASN A 80 -10.72 13.69 -3.26
C ASN A 80 -10.83 13.98 -1.76
N ILE A 81 -11.70 14.90 -1.33
CA ILE A 81 -11.93 15.18 0.09
C ILE A 81 -12.34 13.90 0.83
N ILE A 82 -13.31 13.16 0.30
CA ILE A 82 -13.76 11.89 0.90
C ILE A 82 -12.61 10.89 0.99
N ASN A 83 -11.79 10.76 -0.06
CA ASN A 83 -10.64 9.86 -0.07
C ASN A 83 -9.63 10.25 1.01
N TYR A 84 -9.26 11.53 1.11
CA TYR A 84 -8.35 12.03 2.13
C TYR A 84 -8.88 11.81 3.56
N VAL A 85 -10.18 11.99 3.79
CA VAL A 85 -10.81 11.68 5.08
C VAL A 85 -10.67 10.20 5.41
N ILE A 86 -10.95 9.30 4.46
CA ILE A 86 -10.84 7.85 4.67
C ILE A 86 -9.39 7.44 4.92
N PHE A 87 -8.44 8.00 4.18
CA PHE A 87 -7.01 7.82 4.44
C PHE A 87 -6.62 8.28 5.84
N GLY A 88 -7.12 9.43 6.29
CA GLY A 88 -6.93 9.92 7.67
C GLY A 88 -7.43 8.92 8.71
N ILE A 89 -8.60 8.31 8.50
CA ILE A 89 -9.13 7.25 9.37
C ILE A 89 -8.17 6.05 9.42
N PHE A 90 -7.65 5.62 8.28
CA PHE A 90 -6.69 4.51 8.22
C PHE A 90 -5.37 4.84 8.93
N ILE A 91 -4.85 6.05 8.80
CA ILE A 91 -3.65 6.51 9.53
C ILE A 91 -3.89 6.43 11.05
N VAL A 92 -5.05 6.89 11.53
CA VAL A 92 -5.41 6.79 12.96
C VAL A 92 -5.53 5.34 13.40
N LEU A 93 -6.11 4.46 12.58
CA LEU A 93 -6.20 3.02 12.85
C LEU A 93 -4.81 2.37 12.94
N PHE A 94 -3.90 2.71 12.02
CA PHE A 94 -2.52 2.21 12.04
C PHE A 94 -1.75 2.71 13.26
N TYR A 95 -1.91 3.98 13.63
CA TYR A 95 -1.33 4.52 14.86
C TYR A 95 -1.86 3.81 16.10
N LYS A 96 -3.17 3.59 16.20
CA LYS A 96 -3.79 2.84 17.31
C LYS A 96 -3.25 1.40 17.37
N ASN A 97 -3.12 0.73 16.24
CA ASN A 97 -2.57 -0.63 16.17
C ASN A 97 -1.10 -0.68 16.59
N TYR A 98 -0.29 0.30 16.17
CA TYR A 98 1.10 0.44 16.59
C TYR A 98 1.23 0.61 18.11
N LYS A 99 0.50 1.59 18.68
CA LYS A 99 0.53 1.86 20.12
C LYS A 99 0.05 0.67 20.95
N LYS A 100 -1.01 -0.01 20.51
CA LYS A 100 -1.50 -1.23 21.17
C LYS A 100 -0.45 -2.33 21.22
N ILE A 101 0.24 -2.60 20.10
CA ILE A 101 1.28 -3.64 20.05
C ILE A 101 2.49 -3.25 20.90
N GLN A 102 2.83 -1.96 21.01
CA GLN A 102 3.99 -1.52 21.78
C GLN A 102 3.80 -1.68 23.30
N VAL A 103 2.58 -1.47 23.81
CA VAL A 103 2.26 -1.47 25.26
C VAL A 103 1.60 -2.79 25.70
N THR A 104 1.72 -3.85 24.90
CA THR A 104 1.13 -5.15 25.26
C THR A 104 2.07 -5.94 26.17
N ASP A 105 1.55 -6.37 27.32
CA ASP A 105 2.30 -7.20 28.29
C ASP A 105 1.99 -8.70 28.24
N SER A 106 0.95 -9.12 27.50
CA SER A 106 0.53 -10.52 27.38
C SER A 106 0.60 -11.09 25.96
N ILE A 107 0.93 -12.38 25.83
CA ILE A 107 1.05 -13.08 24.55
C ILE A 107 -0.30 -13.13 23.81
N LYS A 108 -1.40 -13.45 24.50
CA LYS A 108 -2.76 -13.49 23.94
C LYS A 108 -3.15 -12.18 23.28
N THR A 109 -2.95 -11.08 24.00
CA THR A 109 -3.27 -9.73 23.51
C THR A 109 -2.40 -9.36 22.30
N LEU A 110 -1.12 -9.77 22.29
CA LEU A 110 -0.22 -9.52 21.17
C LEU A 110 -0.66 -10.27 19.92
N LEU A 111 -1.07 -11.54 20.05
CA LEU A 111 -1.60 -12.34 18.95
C LEU A 111 -2.88 -11.72 18.38
N GLU A 112 -3.80 -11.28 19.24
CA GLU A 112 -5.03 -10.61 18.80
C GLU A 112 -4.72 -9.30 18.05
N ASN A 113 -3.83 -8.47 18.59
CA ASN A 113 -3.41 -7.21 17.98
C ASN A 113 -2.72 -7.43 16.62
N ILE A 114 -1.91 -8.48 16.48
CA ILE A 114 -1.32 -8.88 15.19
C ILE A 114 -2.41 -9.23 14.19
N LEU A 115 -3.41 -10.02 14.58
CA LEU A 115 -4.53 -10.38 13.68
C LEU A 115 -5.34 -9.15 13.25
N ARG A 116 -5.68 -8.27 14.20
CA ARG A 116 -6.37 -7.01 13.93
C ARG A 116 -5.58 -6.11 12.97
N THR A 117 -4.27 -5.98 13.19
CA THR A 117 -3.40 -5.21 12.29
C THR A 117 -3.40 -5.80 10.88
N ARG A 118 -3.26 -7.12 10.74
CA ARG A 118 -3.30 -7.78 9.42
C ARG A 118 -4.61 -7.55 8.69
N LYS A 119 -5.74 -7.61 9.39
CA LYS A 119 -7.06 -7.29 8.82
C LYS A 119 -7.13 -5.82 8.39
N THR A 120 -6.67 -4.90 9.23
CA THR A 120 -6.65 -3.46 8.95
C THR A 120 -5.85 -3.16 7.67
N VAL A 121 -4.64 -3.72 7.54
CA VAL A 121 -3.83 -3.60 6.33
C VAL A 121 -4.55 -4.19 5.11
N LYS A 122 -5.18 -5.36 5.24
CA LYS A 122 -5.91 -5.97 4.12
C LYS A 122 -7.06 -5.07 3.66
N TYR A 123 -7.83 -4.50 4.58
CA TYR A 123 -8.91 -3.57 4.25
C TYR A 123 -8.39 -2.30 3.60
N PHE A 124 -7.26 -1.76 4.09
CA PHE A 124 -6.61 -0.61 3.48
C PHE A 124 -6.20 -0.85 2.03
N VAL A 125 -5.59 -2.00 1.73
CA VAL A 125 -5.19 -2.37 0.37
C VAL A 125 -6.41 -2.59 -0.53
N ILE A 126 -7.45 -3.28 -0.03
CA ILE A 126 -8.70 -3.50 -0.78
C ILE A 126 -9.39 -2.17 -1.08
N TYR A 127 -9.46 -1.26 -0.10
CA TYR A 127 -10.05 0.06 -0.29
C TYR A 127 -9.30 0.84 -1.36
N ASN A 128 -7.97 0.90 -1.28
CA ASN A 128 -7.14 1.61 -2.26
C ASN A 128 -7.31 1.08 -3.69
N VAL A 129 -7.11 -0.23 -3.87
CA VAL A 129 -7.21 -0.86 -5.20
C VAL A 129 -8.65 -0.82 -5.71
N GLY A 130 -9.63 -1.09 -4.86
CA GLY A 130 -11.04 -1.04 -5.21
C GLY A 130 -11.48 0.36 -5.63
N THR A 131 -11.07 1.39 -4.88
CA THR A 131 -11.37 2.79 -5.21
C THR A 131 -10.72 3.20 -6.52
N ALA A 132 -9.48 2.78 -6.78
CA ALA A 132 -8.81 3.04 -8.06
C ALA A 132 -9.57 2.42 -9.25
N ILE A 133 -10.04 1.17 -9.13
CA ILE A 133 -10.82 0.50 -10.17
C ILE A 133 -12.19 1.17 -10.35
N ILE A 134 -12.89 1.49 -9.26
CA ILE A 134 -14.20 2.16 -9.30
C ILE A 134 -14.07 3.54 -9.95
N LEU A 135 -13.06 4.33 -9.57
CA LEU A 135 -12.81 5.64 -10.19
C LEU A 135 -12.50 5.50 -11.67
N LEU A 136 -11.69 4.51 -12.06
CA LEU A 136 -11.38 4.27 -13.47
C LEU A 136 -12.66 4.01 -14.28
N ILE A 137 -13.54 3.13 -13.80
CA ILE A 137 -14.80 2.80 -14.46
C ILE A 137 -15.74 4.01 -14.48
N ALA A 138 -15.90 4.71 -13.34
CA ALA A 138 -16.80 5.85 -13.21
C ALA A 138 -16.39 7.00 -14.15
N VAL A 139 -15.09 7.30 -14.24
CA VAL A 139 -14.54 8.32 -15.13
C VAL A 139 -14.74 7.93 -16.60
N ASN A 140 -14.49 6.67 -16.95
CA ASN A 140 -14.73 6.18 -18.31
C ASN A 140 -16.22 6.29 -18.70
N LEU A 141 -17.13 5.89 -17.81
CA LEU A 141 -18.57 6.02 -18.04
C LEU A 141 -18.98 7.48 -18.23
N TYR A 142 -18.47 8.38 -17.39
CA TYR A 142 -18.76 9.81 -17.52
C TYR A 142 -18.24 10.37 -18.86
N TYR A 143 -17.01 10.02 -19.25
CA TYR A 143 -16.45 10.39 -20.55
C TYR A 143 -17.28 9.87 -21.72
N TYR A 144 -17.83 8.66 -21.61
CA TYR A 144 -18.70 8.10 -22.64
C TYR A 144 -19.98 8.92 -22.81
N THR A 145 -20.58 9.41 -21.72
CA THR A 145 -21.76 10.29 -21.79
C THR A 145 -21.50 11.66 -22.43
N LYS A 146 -20.23 12.07 -22.53
CA LYS A 146 -19.79 13.37 -23.08
C LYS A 146 -18.84 13.20 -24.27
N GLN A 147 -18.97 12.10 -25.02
CA GLN A 147 -18.04 11.70 -26.08
C GLN A 147 -17.79 12.79 -27.14
N ASP A 148 -18.82 13.55 -27.53
CA ASP A 148 -18.71 14.57 -28.58
C ASP A 148 -17.88 15.79 -28.11
N GLN A 149 -18.10 16.23 -26.86
CA GLN A 149 -17.30 17.28 -26.23
C GLN A 149 -15.86 16.80 -25.99
N LEU A 150 -15.69 15.55 -25.55
CA LEU A 150 -14.39 14.95 -25.33
C LEU A 150 -13.55 14.89 -26.62
N TYR A 151 -14.16 14.57 -27.76
CA TYR A 151 -13.47 14.56 -29.05
C TYR A 151 -12.90 15.95 -29.40
N SER A 152 -13.71 17.00 -29.28
CA SER A 152 -13.27 18.38 -29.58
C SER A 152 -12.09 18.81 -28.71
N ILE A 153 -12.17 18.55 -27.40
CA ILE A 153 -11.13 18.93 -26.44
C ILE A 153 -9.85 18.11 -26.66
N MET A 154 -9.97 16.81 -26.94
CA MET A 154 -8.79 15.94 -27.11
C MET A 154 -8.06 16.18 -28.43
N THR A 155 -8.78 16.53 -29.49
CA THR A 155 -8.17 16.90 -30.78
C THR A 155 -7.48 18.25 -30.73
N GLU A 156 -8.02 19.20 -29.96
CA GLU A 156 -7.39 20.51 -29.72
C GLU A 156 -6.17 20.41 -28.81
N ALA A 157 -6.25 19.63 -27.73
CA ALA A 157 -5.17 19.49 -26.76
C ALA A 157 -4.03 18.56 -27.22
N TYR A 158 -4.30 17.59 -28.08
CA TYR A 158 -3.34 16.55 -28.49
C TYR A 158 -3.42 16.26 -29.99
N SER A 159 -2.39 16.70 -30.72
CA SER A 159 -2.27 16.50 -32.18
C SER A 159 -2.34 15.04 -32.65
N ALA A 160 -1.98 14.09 -31.79
CA ALA A 160 -2.07 12.66 -32.06
C ALA A 160 -3.51 12.14 -32.21
N TYR A 161 -4.49 12.82 -31.60
CA TYR A 161 -5.91 12.47 -31.73
C TYR A 161 -6.58 13.19 -32.90
N ALA A 162 -6.02 14.30 -33.38
CA ALA A 162 -6.56 15.09 -34.50
C ALA A 162 -6.54 14.32 -35.84
N THR A 163 -5.70 13.29 -35.96
CA THR A 163 -5.63 12.42 -37.15
C THR A 163 -6.66 11.29 -37.15
N ILE A 164 -7.40 11.12 -36.05
CA ILE A 164 -8.37 10.03 -35.87
C ILE A 164 -9.77 10.53 -36.24
N PRO A 165 -10.49 9.85 -37.16
CA PRO A 165 -11.87 10.16 -37.48
C PRO A 165 -12.78 10.10 -36.24
N PRO A 166 -13.82 10.95 -36.15
CA PRO A 166 -14.74 10.97 -35.01
C PRO A 166 -15.41 9.60 -34.77
N GLU A 167 -15.70 8.87 -35.85
CA GLU A 167 -16.36 7.56 -35.83
C GLU A 167 -15.52 6.47 -35.15
N THR A 168 -14.20 6.55 -35.22
CA THR A 168 -13.27 5.57 -34.64
C THR A 168 -12.58 6.08 -33.37
N PHE A 169 -12.69 7.38 -33.07
CA PHE A 169 -12.08 7.99 -31.89
C PHE A 169 -12.56 7.33 -30.60
N THR A 170 -13.87 7.16 -30.43
CA THR A 170 -14.46 6.59 -29.21
C THR A 170 -13.87 5.21 -28.93
N SER A 171 -13.84 4.31 -29.92
CA SER A 171 -13.31 2.95 -29.72
C SER A 171 -11.81 2.96 -29.42
N VAL A 172 -11.01 3.74 -30.14
CA VAL A 172 -9.56 3.83 -29.93
C VAL A 172 -9.23 4.43 -28.55
N PHE A 173 -9.94 5.49 -28.15
CA PHE A 173 -9.74 6.15 -26.88
C PHE A 173 -10.06 5.24 -25.69
N PHE A 174 -11.25 4.61 -25.69
CA PHE A 174 -11.65 3.72 -24.60
C PHE A 174 -10.80 2.44 -24.55
N MET A 175 -10.41 1.89 -25.70
CA MET A 175 -9.49 0.74 -25.74
C MET A 175 -8.12 1.10 -25.16
N GLY A 176 -7.58 2.28 -25.50
CA GLY A 176 -6.34 2.81 -24.94
C GLY A 176 -6.43 3.05 -23.43
N GLN A 177 -7.52 3.66 -22.95
CA GLN A 177 -7.78 3.86 -21.53
C GLN A 177 -7.91 2.54 -20.77
N LEU A 178 -8.56 1.54 -21.36
CA LEU A 178 -8.73 0.22 -20.75
C LEU A 178 -7.39 -0.50 -20.63
N ILE A 179 -6.57 -0.52 -21.68
CA ILE A 179 -5.23 -1.11 -21.66
C ILE A 179 -4.34 -0.40 -20.64
N GLY A 180 -4.25 0.94 -20.72
CA GLY A 180 -3.47 1.74 -19.78
C GLY A 180 -3.95 1.57 -18.33
N GLY A 181 -5.26 1.48 -18.14
CA GLY A 181 -5.91 1.21 -16.86
C GLY A 181 -5.53 -0.12 -16.25
N VAL A 182 -5.60 -1.21 -17.04
CA VAL A 182 -5.21 -2.55 -16.61
C VAL A 182 -3.74 -2.59 -16.24
N ILE A 183 -2.87 -1.96 -17.03
CA ILE A 183 -1.43 -1.86 -16.74
C ILE A 183 -1.21 -1.11 -15.43
N MET A 184 -1.86 0.05 -15.23
CA MET A 184 -1.72 0.85 -14.02
C MET A 184 -2.20 0.11 -12.77
N VAL A 185 -3.36 -0.54 -12.82
CA VAL A 185 -3.89 -1.37 -11.73
C VAL A 185 -2.98 -2.56 -11.47
N GLY A 186 -2.42 -3.18 -12.52
CA GLY A 186 -1.43 -4.26 -12.40
C GLY A 186 -0.18 -3.82 -11.65
N ILE A 187 0.38 -2.65 -12.00
CA ILE A 187 1.54 -2.07 -11.32
C ILE A 187 1.22 -1.78 -9.85
N LEU A 188 0.06 -1.18 -9.56
CA LEU A 188 -0.40 -0.94 -8.19
C LEU A 188 -0.51 -2.24 -7.39
N LEU A 189 -1.10 -3.29 -7.96
CA LEU A 189 -1.22 -4.59 -7.31
C LEU A 189 0.14 -5.21 -7.00
N ILE A 190 1.10 -5.11 -7.92
CA ILE A 190 2.47 -5.58 -7.71
C ILE A 190 3.13 -4.79 -6.57
N PHE A 191 3.01 -3.45 -6.57
CA PHE A 191 3.52 -2.59 -5.51
C PHE A 191 2.95 -2.99 -4.15
N TYR A 192 1.62 -3.07 -4.02
CA TYR A 192 0.95 -3.47 -2.77
C TYR A 192 1.34 -4.88 -2.32
N ARG A 193 1.47 -5.82 -3.27
CA ARG A 193 1.91 -7.20 -2.99
C ARG A 193 3.34 -7.24 -2.49
N LEU A 194 4.25 -6.44 -3.03
CA LEU A 194 5.63 -6.36 -2.58
C LEU A 194 5.72 -5.72 -1.20
N VAL A 195 5.21 -4.49 -1.07
CA VAL A 195 5.35 -3.68 0.15
C VAL A 195 4.62 -4.32 1.33
N TYR A 196 3.31 -4.54 1.21
CA TYR A 196 2.51 -5.08 2.31
C TYR A 196 2.62 -6.60 2.42
N GLY A 197 2.81 -7.32 1.32
CA GLY A 197 2.95 -8.78 1.37
C GLY A 197 4.18 -9.22 2.15
N ILE A 198 5.33 -8.55 1.99
CA ILE A 198 6.54 -8.84 2.78
C ILE A 198 6.30 -8.56 4.26
N LEU A 199 5.71 -7.41 4.59
CA LEU A 199 5.42 -7.01 5.98
C LEU A 199 4.43 -7.97 6.65
N LEU A 200 3.34 -8.33 5.97
CA LEU A 200 2.35 -9.28 6.46
C LEU A 200 2.92 -10.69 6.61
N LYS A 201 3.82 -11.12 5.72
CA LYS A 201 4.51 -12.41 5.80
C LYS A 201 5.42 -12.47 7.04
N ARG A 202 6.18 -11.40 7.30
CA ARG A 202 7.01 -11.27 8.52
C ARG A 202 6.14 -11.28 9.78
N LEU A 203 5.04 -10.54 9.78
CA LEU A 203 4.11 -10.51 10.91
C LEU A 203 3.44 -11.87 11.17
N LYS A 204 3.11 -12.63 10.10
CA LYS A 204 2.60 -14.01 10.19
C LYS A 204 3.63 -14.98 10.77
N LYS A 205 4.92 -14.81 10.45
CA LYS A 205 6.00 -15.62 11.02
C LYS A 205 6.08 -15.39 12.53
N ASN A 206 6.13 -14.14 12.97
CA ASN A 206 6.15 -13.79 14.40
C ASN A 206 4.91 -14.33 15.13
N TYR A 207 3.72 -14.24 14.52
CA TYR A 207 2.49 -14.81 15.08
C TYR A 207 2.62 -16.33 15.32
N LYS A 208 3.15 -17.08 14.35
CA LYS A 208 3.34 -18.53 14.49
C LYS A 208 4.35 -18.88 15.58
N GLU A 209 5.41 -18.07 15.72
CA GLU A 209 6.41 -18.25 16.78
C GLU A 209 5.81 -17.96 18.16
N LEU A 210 5.06 -16.86 18.32
CA LEU A 210 4.34 -16.54 19.57
C LEU A 210 3.33 -17.62 19.95
N LYS A 211 2.58 -18.14 18.99
CA LYS A 211 1.58 -19.19 19.26
C LYS A 211 2.20 -20.49 19.77
N LYS A 212 3.43 -20.82 19.37
CA LYS A 212 4.15 -22.00 19.88
C LYS A 212 4.62 -21.85 21.33
N ILE A 213 4.73 -20.61 21.82
CA ILE A 213 5.18 -20.30 23.19
C ILE A 213 3.98 -20.22 24.16
N GLU A 214 2.79 -19.95 23.64
CA GLU A 214 1.56 -19.91 24.44
C GLU A 214 1.00 -21.30 24.78
N VAL A 215 1.29 -22.30 23.94
CA VAL A 215 0.91 -23.71 24.13
C VAL A 215 1.97 -24.39 24.99
#